data_AF-E2AHD4-F1
#
_entry.id   AF-E2AHD4-F1
#
_cell.length_a   1.000
_cell.length_b   1.000
_cell.length_c   1.000
_cell.angle_alpha   90.00
_cell.angle_beta   90.00
_cell.angle_gamma   90.00
#
_symmetry.space_group_name_H-M   'P 1'
#
loop_
_entity.id
_entity.type
_entity.pdbx_description
1 polymer ?
#
loop_
_entity_poly.entity_id
_entity_poly.type
_entity_poly.pdbx_seq_one_letter_code
_entity_poly.pdbx_strand_id
1 'polypeptide(L)' 'NINRPSEIVSVVSDHKLAGHEFNWDDVRILDEDPSFLRRIISEMIHITRHNNSLNIQNDTDNLDKAY' A
#
# COMPACT_ATOMS: atom_id res chain seq x y z
N ASN A 1 -1.07 -28.82 -0.13
CA ASN A 1 -1.76 -28.36 1.09
C ASN A 1 -0.70 -27.82 2.03
N ILE A 2 -0.45 -26.50 2.04
CA ILE A 2 0.61 -25.91 2.86
C ILE A 2 -0.07 -25.35 4.10
N ASN A 3 0.14 -26.02 5.23
CA ASN A 3 -0.28 -25.58 6.55
C ASN A 3 0.70 -24.48 7.00
N ARG A 4 0.50 -23.23 6.56
CA ARG A 4 1.23 -22.07 7.08
C ARG A 4 0.49 -21.59 8.33
N PRO A 5 1.21 -21.34 9.45
CA PRO A 5 0.58 -20.74 10.62
C PRO A 5 -0.10 -19.44 10.20
N SER A 6 -1.31 -19.21 10.73
CA SER A 6 -2.15 -18.03 10.48
C SER A 6 -1.47 -16.69 10.75
N GLU A 7 -0.27 -16.71 11.34
CA GLU A 7 0.55 -15.55 11.68
C GLU A 7 1.45 -15.06 10.53
N ILE A 8 1.52 -15.75 9.38
CA ILE A 8 2.40 -15.38 8.24
C ILE A 8 1.61 -15.32 6.93
N VAL A 9 0.58 -14.49 6.88
CA VAL A 9 -0.06 -14.12 5.63
C VAL A 9 0.28 -12.65 5.35
N SER A 10 0.69 -12.34 4.12
CA SER A 10 0.90 -10.93 3.74
C SER A 10 -0.44 -10.21 3.67
N VAL A 11 -0.46 -8.89 3.84
CA VAL A 11 -1.69 -8.07 3.72
C VAL A 11 -2.41 -8.34 2.39
N VAL A 12 -1.66 -8.49 1.29
CA VAL A 12 -2.23 -8.84 -0.03
C VAL A 12 -2.92 -10.21 -0.01
N SER A 13 -2.32 -11.19 0.66
CA SER A 13 -2.88 -12.53 0.78
C SER A 13 -4.16 -12.52 1.63
N ASP A 14 -4.17 -11.76 2.73
CA ASP A 14 -5.36 -11.59 3.58
C ASP A 14 -6.52 -10.97 2.81
N HIS A 15 -6.26 -9.92 2.02
CA HIS A 15 -7.29 -9.32 1.17
C HIS A 15 -7.83 -10.30 0.13
N LYS A 16 -6.96 -11.12 -0.49
CA LYS A 16 -7.42 -12.17 -1.41
C LYS A 16 -8.29 -13.21 -0.69
N LEU A 17 -7.93 -13.63 0.52
CA LEU A 17 -8.74 -14.56 1.32
C LEU A 17 -10.08 -13.95 1.74
N ALA A 18 -10.13 -12.64 1.95
CA ALA A 18 -11.38 -11.89 2.19
C ALA A 18 -12.26 -11.71 0.93
N GLY A 19 -11.82 -12.22 -0.23
CA GLY A 19 -12.56 -12.14 -1.49
C GLY A 19 -12.39 -10.81 -2.24
N HIS A 20 -11.39 -10.00 -1.90
CA HIS A 20 -11.08 -8.80 -2.66
C HIS A 20 -10.34 -9.17 -3.96
N GLU A 21 -10.78 -8.59 -5.07
CA GLU A 21 -10.09 -8.72 -6.35
C GLU A 21 -9.25 -7.48 -6.68
N PHE A 22 -8.10 -7.73 -7.32
CA PHE A 22 -7.17 -6.68 -7.74
C PHE A 22 -7.12 -6.70 -9.27
N ASN A 23 -7.35 -5.54 -9.88
CA ASN A 23 -7.23 -5.38 -11.31
C ASN A 23 -5.78 -5.05 -11.66
N TRP A 24 -5.00 -6.08 -11.99
CA TRP A 24 -3.59 -5.94 -12.34
C TRP A 24 -3.37 -5.53 -13.80
N ASP A 25 -4.37 -5.74 -14.65
CA ASP A 25 -4.27 -5.49 -16.09
C ASP A 25 -4.64 -4.03 -16.45
N ASP A 26 -5.47 -3.39 -15.64
CA ASP A 26 -5.92 -1.99 -15.84
C ASP A 26 -5.44 -1.09 -14.70
N VAL A 27 -4.11 -0.97 -14.56
CA VAL A 27 -3.49 -0.07 -13.59
C VAL A 27 -3.40 1.33 -14.17
N ARG A 28 -3.89 2.32 -13.42
CA ARG A 28 -3.79 3.73 -13.75
C ARG A 28 -2.64 4.39 -12.99
N ILE A 29 -1.73 5.04 -13.70
CA ILE A 29 -0.71 5.92 -13.10
C ILE A 29 -1.40 7.21 -12.64
N LEU A 30 -1.36 7.50 -11.35
CA LEU A 30 -2.01 8.68 -10.75
C LEU A 30 -1.09 9.90 -10.67
N ASP A 31 0.22 9.66 -10.51
CA ASP A 31 1.25 10.69 -10.42
C ASP A 31 2.52 10.22 -11.16
N GLU A 32 3.20 11.14 -11.85
CA GLU A 32 4.46 10.88 -12.54
C GLU A 32 5.41 12.05 -12.30
N ASP A 33 6.49 11.80 -11.56
CA ASP A 33 7.55 12.78 -11.32
C ASP A 33 8.93 12.17 -11.66
N PRO A 34 9.74 12.85 -12.50
CA PRO A 34 11.09 12.39 -12.82
C PRO A 34 12.03 12.47 -11.60
N SER A 35 11.74 13.32 -10.62
CA SER A 35 12.50 13.40 -9.37
C SER A 35 12.08 12.27 -8.43
N PHE A 36 13.02 11.36 -8.17
CA PHE A 36 12.83 10.26 -7.24
C PHE A 36 12.39 10.73 -5.85
N LEU A 37 13.04 11.77 -5.31
CA LEU A 37 12.73 12.28 -3.97
C LEU A 37 11.30 12.84 -3.89
N ARG A 38 10.89 13.64 -4.90
CA ARG A 38 9.54 14.21 -4.93
C ARG A 38 8.48 13.12 -5.06
N ARG A 39 8.75 12.10 -5.89
CA ARG A 39 7.87 10.93 -6.02
C ARG A 39 7.70 10.20 -4.68
N ILE A 40 8.78 9.89 -3.96
CA ILE A 40 8.67 9.20 -2.66
C ILE A 40 7.87 10.01 -1.64
N ILE A 41 8.07 11.34 -1.59
CA ILE A 41 7.30 12.21 -0.69
C ILE A 41 5.82 12.22 -1.10
N SER A 42 5.53 12.37 -2.40
CA SER A 42 4.16 12.35 -2.95
C SER A 42 3.43 11.04 -2.61
N GLU A 43 4.10 9.90 -2.80
CA GLU A 43 3.57 8.58 -2.49
C GLU A 43 3.30 8.39 -0.99
N MET A 44 4.23 8.82 -0.12
CA MET A 44 4.02 8.77 1.34
C MET A 44 2.79 9.57 1.77
N ILE A 45 2.61 10.78 1.25
CA ILE A 45 1.43 11.63 1.51
C ILE A 45 0.15 10.97 1.00
N HIS A 46 0.20 10.35 -0.17
CA HIS A 46 -0.96 9.66 -0.73
C HIS A 46 -1.39 8.47 0.14
N ILE A 47 -0.42 7.67 0.60
CA ILE A 47 -0.66 6.51 1.45
C ILE A 47 -1.24 6.91 2.81
N THR A 48 -0.72 7.96 3.46
CA THR A 48 -1.19 8.41 4.79
C THR A 48 -2.62 8.94 4.76
N ARG A 49 -3.05 9.54 3.65
CA ARG A 49 -4.40 10.10 3.49
C ARG A 49 -5.45 9.03 3.17
N HIS A 50 -5.04 7.82 2.80
CA HIS A 50 -5.95 6.73 2.46
C HIS A 50 -6.35 5.91 3.70
N ASN A 51 -7.64 5.95 4.05
CA ASN A 51 -8.18 5.24 5.22
C ASN A 51 -8.27 3.71 5.05
N ASN A 52 -8.37 3.23 3.80
CA ASN A 52 -8.48 1.80 3.47
C ASN A 52 -7.31 1.39 2.56
N SER A 53 -6.08 1.69 2.96
CA SER A 53 -4.89 1.35 2.17
C SER A 53 -4.48 -0.11 2.36
N LEU A 54 -3.82 -0.67 1.35
CA LEU A 54 -3.16 -1.98 1.42
C LEU A 54 -1.84 -1.93 2.21
N ASN A 55 -1.25 -0.74 2.33
CA ASN A 55 0.02 -0.54 3.01
C ASN A 55 -0.23 -0.43 4.51
N ILE A 56 0.62 -1.03 5.32
CA ILE A 56 0.55 -0.91 6.78
C ILE A 56 0.99 0.51 7.12
N GLN A 57 0.13 1.30 7.79
CA GLN A 57 0.40 2.72 8.01
C GLN A 57 1.64 2.99 8.89
N ASN A 58 2.11 2.00 9.66
CA ASN A 58 3.37 2.12 10.40
C ASN A 58 4.58 2.42 9.49
N ASP A 59 4.51 2.07 8.20
CA ASP A 59 5.55 2.38 7.22
C ASP A 59 5.70 3.90 6.99
N THR A 60 4.72 4.69 7.44
CA THR A 60 4.66 6.15 7.30
C THR A 60 4.76 6.90 8.64
N ASP A 61 5.01 6.22 9.75
CA ASP A 61 5.07 6.83 11.09
C ASP A 61 6.12 7.94 11.21
N ASN A 62 7.17 7.90 10.38
CA ASN A 62 8.22 8.92 10.34
C ASN A 62 7.90 10.11 9.42
N LEU A 63 6.74 10.11 8.74
CA LEU A 63 6.27 11.26 7.96
C LEU A 63 5.72 12.31 8.93
N ASP A 64 6.19 13.55 8.81
CA ASP A 64 5.69 14.65 9.64
C ASP A 64 4.18 14.85 9.41
N LYS A 65 3.42 14.96 10.51
CA LYS A 65 1.96 15.14 10.50
C LYS A 65 1.50 16.44 9.85
N ALA A 66 2.40 17.38 9.60
CA ALA A 66 2.12 18.60 8.88
C ALA A 66 1.84 18.39 7.38
N TYR A 67 2.11 17.20 6.82
CA TYR A 67 1.88 16.85 5.41
C TYR A 67 0.53 16.17 5.15
#